data_AF-A0A661LQR7-F1
#
_entry.id   AF-A0A661LQR7-F1
#
_cell.length_a   1.000
_cell.length_b   1.000
_cell.length_c   1.000
_cell.angle_alpha   90.00
_cell.angle_beta   90.00
_cell.angle_gamma   90.00
#
_symmetry.space_group_name_H-M   'P 1'
#
loop_
_entity.id
_entity.type
_entity.pdbx_description
1 polymer ?
#
loop_
_entity_poly.entity_id
_entity_poly.type
_entity_poly.pdbx_seq_one_letter_code
_entity_poly.pdbx_strand_id
1 'polypeptide(L)'
;MTNIISITRTQILQYFKKNMIFCLVIFVILSCSAGCATAPYKAYSGPDLPRDKVAKIIGEIKTGVYPEKITITGVDNKPTADFFYPNIVYVLPGKHNFTIKYKHSNWYASGNLWLVASEGKSYTIKSVIKGYNILLWMEDSETGEAVGGITGSEDEPGKEGIEREQEVERLQSEKQQLEEQKSREADIYSKSYAINVKDQRLSESEEMLRTLESDFEQEKKAKDALKTELASKEAMVTQLQERVKDIESNILHLEEEVARYQDETKGLEDKLLALKGEKVTAEREIGQLKSTYEDL
;
A
#
# COMPACT_ATOMS: atom_id res chain seq x y z
N MET A 1 10.30 66.38 -68.74
CA MET A 1 10.92 65.63 -67.62
C MET A 1 9.89 64.65 -67.08
N THR A 2 9.97 63.38 -67.48
CA THR A 2 9.10 62.33 -66.93
C THR A 2 9.88 61.02 -66.93
N ASN A 3 10.21 60.57 -65.72
CA ASN A 3 11.02 59.38 -65.43
C ASN A 3 10.25 58.10 -65.75
N ILE A 4 10.83 57.24 -66.58
CA ILE A 4 10.39 55.86 -66.79
C ILE A 4 11.12 55.00 -65.75
N ILE A 5 10.39 54.47 -64.77
CA ILE A 5 10.90 53.50 -63.80
C ILE A 5 10.96 52.14 -64.50
N SER A 6 12.16 51.70 -64.86
CA SER A 6 12.40 50.37 -65.40
C SER A 6 12.39 49.34 -64.26
N ILE A 7 11.29 48.60 -64.11
CA ILE A 7 11.24 47.42 -63.24
C ILE A 7 12.05 46.31 -63.91
N THR A 8 13.14 45.90 -63.28
CA THR A 8 14.03 44.87 -63.80
C THR A 8 13.41 43.47 -63.64
N ARG A 9 13.63 42.64 -64.67
CA ARG A 9 13.09 41.28 -64.85
C ARG A 9 13.24 40.36 -63.62
N THR A 10 14.16 40.68 -62.72
CA THR A 10 14.46 39.94 -61.49
C THR A 10 13.36 40.04 -60.43
N GLN A 11 12.64 41.17 -60.34
CA GLN A 11 11.60 41.36 -59.32
C GLN A 11 10.31 40.57 -59.63
N ILE A 12 9.98 40.37 -60.91
CA ILE A 12 8.81 39.62 -61.35
C ILE A 12 8.98 38.11 -61.05
N LEU A 13 10.19 37.58 -61.23
CA LEU A 13 10.48 36.15 -60.97
C LEU A 13 10.43 35.78 -59.49
N GLN A 14 10.81 36.69 -58.58
CA GLN A 14 10.71 36.45 -57.14
C GLN A 14 9.25 36.43 -56.65
N TYR A 15 8.38 37.24 -57.26
CA TYR A 15 6.96 37.30 -56.90
C TYR A 15 6.21 36.01 -57.31
N PHE A 16 6.52 35.46 -58.48
CA PHE A 16 5.90 34.21 -58.95
C PHE A 16 6.31 32.98 -58.13
N LYS A 17 7.58 32.88 -57.70
CA LYS A 17 8.03 31.75 -56.87
C LYS A 17 7.36 31.70 -55.49
N LYS A 18 7.10 32.86 -54.87
CA LYS A 18 6.50 32.94 -53.53
C LYS A 18 5.01 32.59 -53.53
N ASN A 19 4.26 33.01 -54.57
CA ASN A 19 2.84 32.68 -54.71
C ASN A 19 2.60 31.23 -55.18
N MET A 20 3.50 30.65 -55.99
CA MET A 20 3.36 29.25 -56.42
C MET A 20 3.56 28.25 -55.27
N ILE A 21 4.45 28.55 -54.31
CA ILE A 21 4.64 27.73 -53.11
C ILE A 21 3.42 27.85 -52.17
N PHE A 22 2.82 29.03 -52.05
CA PHE A 22 1.62 29.23 -51.23
C PHE A 22 0.40 28.48 -51.77
N CYS A 23 0.22 28.43 -53.10
CA CYS A 23 -0.85 27.63 -53.72
C CYS A 23 -0.66 26.11 -53.54
N LEU A 24 0.58 25.60 -53.58
CA LEU A 24 0.86 24.17 -53.38
C LEU A 24 0.60 23.71 -51.93
N VAL A 25 0.87 24.56 -50.93
CA VAL A 25 0.59 24.24 -49.52
C VAL A 25 -0.91 24.22 -49.23
N ILE A 26 -1.70 25.10 -49.85
CA ILE A 26 -3.16 25.08 -49.73
C ILE A 26 -3.76 23.83 -50.38
N PHE A 27 -3.19 23.35 -51.49
CA PHE A 27 -3.68 22.15 -52.18
C PHE A 27 -3.43 20.86 -51.39
N VAL A 28 -2.33 20.77 -50.63
CA VAL A 28 -1.99 19.60 -49.80
C VAL A 28 -2.85 19.53 -48.52
N ILE A 29 -3.25 20.67 -47.96
CA ILE A 29 -4.11 20.74 -46.76
C ILE A 29 -5.57 20.44 -47.12
N LEU A 30 -6.00 20.71 -48.37
CA LEU A 30 -7.37 20.46 -48.84
C LEU A 30 -7.61 19.03 -49.36
N SER A 31 -6.57 18.18 -49.42
CA SER A 31 -6.68 16.77 -49.82
C SER A 31 -6.94 15.78 -48.67
N CYS A 32 -7.19 16.25 -47.44
CA CYS A 32 -7.51 15.38 -46.28
C CYS A 32 -9.02 15.23 -46.00
N SER A 33 -9.90 15.76 -46.84
CA SER A 33 -11.34 15.61 -46.70
C SER A 33 -11.91 14.54 -47.63
N ALA A 34 -12.73 13.65 -47.05
CA ALA A 34 -13.62 12.68 -47.68
C ALA A 34 -13.08 11.27 -47.99
N GLY A 35 -12.55 10.61 -46.96
CA GLY A 35 -12.88 9.20 -46.75
C GLY A 35 -14.15 9.11 -45.90
N CYS A 36 -15.33 9.38 -46.46
CA CYS A 36 -16.60 9.15 -45.77
C CYS A 36 -16.81 7.63 -45.60
N ALA A 37 -16.17 7.03 -44.59
CA ALA A 37 -16.55 5.71 -44.12
C ALA A 37 -17.94 5.85 -43.49
N THR A 38 -18.96 5.29 -44.14
CA THR A 38 -20.32 5.20 -43.61
C THR A 38 -20.25 4.68 -42.17
N ALA A 39 -20.75 5.45 -41.21
CA ALA A 39 -20.76 5.04 -39.81
C ALA A 39 -21.53 3.71 -39.70
N PRO A 40 -21.01 2.73 -38.95
CA PRO A 40 -21.69 1.46 -38.77
C PRO A 40 -23.04 1.69 -38.07
N TYR A 41 -24.06 0.93 -38.48
CA TYR A 41 -25.41 1.11 -37.93
C TYR A 41 -25.57 0.36 -36.62
N LYS A 42 -26.24 1.01 -35.66
CA LYS A 42 -26.53 0.46 -34.34
C LYS A 42 -27.99 0.03 -34.28
N ALA A 43 -28.26 -1.27 -34.19
CA ALA A 43 -29.62 -1.82 -34.18
C ALA A 43 -30.20 -2.01 -32.76
N TYR A 44 -29.60 -1.39 -31.75
CA TYR A 44 -30.07 -1.43 -30.36
C TYR A 44 -30.20 -0.03 -29.77
N SER A 45 -31.10 0.10 -28.79
CA SER A 45 -31.33 1.34 -28.05
C SER A 45 -30.34 1.48 -26.89
N GLY A 46 -29.99 2.71 -26.51
CA GLY A 46 -29.16 3.00 -25.34
C GLY A 46 -27.79 3.61 -25.69
N PRO A 47 -26.84 3.67 -24.72
CA PRO A 47 -25.48 4.16 -24.96
C PRO A 47 -24.70 3.23 -25.90
N ASP A 48 -23.54 3.66 -26.36
CA ASP A 48 -22.65 2.80 -27.14
C ASP A 48 -21.98 1.80 -26.20
N LEU A 49 -22.08 0.52 -26.56
CA LEU A 49 -21.49 -0.57 -25.78
C LEU A 49 -20.08 -0.90 -26.30
N PRO A 50 -19.18 -1.37 -25.40
CA PRO A 50 -17.91 -1.95 -25.79
C PRO A 50 -18.05 -3.03 -26.88
N ARG A 51 -17.04 -3.20 -27.74
CA ARG A 51 -17.12 -4.13 -28.88
C ARG A 51 -17.25 -5.60 -28.46
N ASP A 52 -16.69 -5.94 -27.32
CA ASP A 52 -16.83 -7.26 -26.70
C ASP A 52 -18.25 -7.51 -26.21
N LYS A 53 -19.08 -6.48 -26.00
CA LYS A 53 -20.47 -6.59 -25.50
C LYS A 53 -21.53 -6.67 -26.61
N VAL A 54 -21.15 -6.58 -27.88
CA VAL A 54 -22.06 -6.57 -29.04
C VAL A 54 -21.58 -7.48 -30.15
N ALA A 55 -22.51 -7.98 -30.96
CA ALA A 55 -22.18 -8.74 -32.16
C ALA A 55 -22.12 -7.82 -33.39
N LYS A 56 -21.21 -8.13 -34.32
CA LYS A 56 -21.01 -7.39 -35.56
C LYS A 56 -21.48 -8.19 -36.76
N ILE A 57 -22.43 -7.67 -37.54
CA ILE A 57 -22.98 -8.30 -38.74
C ILE A 57 -22.48 -7.57 -39.98
N ILE A 58 -21.93 -8.30 -40.94
CA ILE A 58 -21.26 -7.74 -42.12
C ILE A 58 -21.92 -8.31 -43.38
N GLY A 59 -22.44 -7.44 -44.26
CA GLY A 59 -22.82 -7.83 -45.61
C GLY A 59 -21.59 -7.94 -46.52
N GLU A 60 -21.42 -9.09 -47.18
CA GLU A 60 -20.31 -9.28 -48.12
C GLU A 60 -20.36 -8.28 -49.29
N ILE A 61 -19.18 -7.78 -49.66
CA ILE A 61 -18.97 -6.93 -50.83
C ILE A 61 -17.93 -7.62 -51.70
N LYS A 62 -18.31 -8.01 -52.92
CA LYS A 62 -17.36 -8.56 -53.90
C LYS A 62 -17.06 -7.50 -54.93
N THR A 63 -15.79 -7.15 -55.04
CA THR A 63 -15.29 -6.22 -56.05
C THR A 63 -15.01 -6.96 -57.35
N GLY A 64 -15.46 -6.41 -58.48
CA GLY A 64 -15.34 -7.03 -59.79
C GLY A 64 -15.98 -6.17 -60.88
N VAL A 65 -15.98 -6.66 -62.13
CA VAL A 65 -16.63 -5.98 -63.27
C VAL A 65 -18.11 -5.73 -63.01
N TYR A 66 -18.76 -6.66 -62.31
CA TYR A 66 -20.11 -6.53 -61.79
C TYR A 66 -20.06 -6.62 -60.27
N PRO A 67 -19.97 -5.47 -59.56
CA PRO A 67 -19.86 -5.49 -58.11
C PRO A 67 -21.11 -6.09 -57.47
N GLU A 68 -20.89 -7.02 -56.54
CA GLU A 68 -21.94 -7.61 -55.71
C GLU A 68 -21.92 -6.94 -54.34
N LYS A 69 -23.10 -6.55 -53.85
CA LYS A 69 -23.22 -5.92 -52.54
C LYS A 69 -24.41 -6.50 -51.79
N ILE A 70 -24.16 -7.01 -50.60
CA ILE A 70 -25.20 -7.30 -49.61
C ILE A 70 -25.35 -6.08 -48.70
N THR A 71 -26.58 -5.63 -48.55
CA THR A 71 -26.94 -4.53 -47.66
C THR A 71 -27.98 -5.01 -46.65
N ILE A 72 -27.86 -4.58 -45.40
CA ILE A 72 -28.80 -4.93 -44.34
C ILE A 72 -29.84 -3.83 -44.29
N THR A 73 -31.07 -4.12 -44.72
CA THR A 73 -32.16 -3.14 -44.84
C THR A 73 -33.07 -3.10 -43.61
N GLY A 74 -33.05 -4.14 -42.78
CA GLY A 74 -33.79 -4.17 -41.52
C GLY A 74 -33.20 -5.14 -40.50
N VAL A 75 -33.40 -4.83 -39.22
CA VAL A 75 -33.12 -5.71 -38.07
C VAL A 75 -34.34 -5.73 -37.16
N ASP A 76 -34.83 -6.90 -36.80
CA ASP A 76 -35.99 -7.12 -35.93
C ASP A 76 -37.24 -6.32 -36.35
N ASN A 77 -37.55 -6.38 -37.65
CA ASN A 77 -38.64 -5.64 -38.28
C ASN A 77 -38.50 -4.10 -38.23
N LYS A 78 -37.34 -3.57 -37.83
CA LYS A 78 -37.01 -2.15 -37.87
C LYS A 78 -36.10 -1.86 -39.06
N PRO A 79 -36.40 -0.86 -39.91
CA PRO A 79 -35.53 -0.51 -41.03
C PRO A 79 -34.22 0.12 -40.53
N THR A 80 -33.12 -0.14 -41.24
CA THR A 80 -31.78 0.35 -40.86
C THR A 80 -31.50 1.78 -41.37
N ALA A 81 -32.06 2.19 -42.51
CA ALA A 81 -32.00 3.57 -43.02
C ALA A 81 -32.90 3.75 -44.26
N ASP A 82 -33.29 4.99 -44.57
CA ASP A 82 -34.13 5.30 -45.75
C ASP A 82 -33.34 5.51 -47.06
N PHE A 83 -32.06 5.92 -46.99
CA PHE A 83 -31.28 6.30 -48.20
C PHE A 83 -29.94 5.59 -48.38
N PHE A 84 -29.26 5.17 -47.30
CA PHE A 84 -27.97 4.48 -47.36
C PHE A 84 -28.00 3.24 -46.48
N TYR A 85 -28.32 2.09 -47.07
CA TYR A 85 -28.34 0.84 -46.32
C TYR A 85 -26.93 0.45 -45.86
N PRO A 86 -26.72 0.25 -44.55
CA PRO A 86 -25.43 -0.12 -44.00
C PRO A 86 -25.01 -1.52 -44.49
N ASN A 87 -23.71 -1.70 -44.66
CA ASN A 87 -23.09 -3.01 -44.84
C ASN A 87 -22.60 -3.61 -43.51
N ILE A 88 -22.60 -2.83 -42.42
CA ILE A 88 -22.20 -3.27 -41.09
C ILE A 88 -23.26 -2.83 -40.08
N VAL A 89 -23.76 -3.78 -39.30
CA VAL A 89 -24.72 -3.53 -38.22
C VAL A 89 -24.21 -4.13 -36.91
N TYR A 90 -24.39 -3.44 -35.79
CA TYR A 90 -24.17 -3.98 -34.45
C TYR A 90 -25.48 -4.33 -33.77
N VAL A 91 -25.56 -5.53 -33.19
CA VAL A 91 -26.72 -6.06 -32.45
C VAL A 91 -26.30 -6.51 -31.06
N LEU A 92 -27.25 -6.56 -30.11
CA LEU A 92 -27.01 -7.15 -28.79
C LEU A 92 -26.89 -8.68 -28.91
N PRO A 93 -26.38 -9.37 -27.90
CA PRO A 93 -26.49 -10.83 -27.84
C PRO A 93 -27.96 -11.26 -27.83
N GLY A 94 -28.32 -12.27 -28.63
CA GLY A 94 -29.68 -12.79 -28.72
C GLY A 94 -30.13 -13.09 -30.15
N LYS A 95 -31.39 -13.52 -30.29
CA LYS A 95 -31.98 -13.84 -31.60
C LYS A 95 -32.38 -12.56 -32.33
N HIS A 96 -31.89 -12.42 -33.56
CA HIS A 96 -32.18 -11.30 -34.45
C HIS A 96 -32.65 -11.78 -35.82
N ASN A 97 -33.61 -11.06 -36.39
CA ASN A 97 -34.06 -11.25 -37.78
C ASN A 97 -33.53 -10.11 -38.66
N PHE A 98 -32.89 -10.45 -39.77
CA PHE A 98 -32.28 -9.52 -40.71
C PHE A 98 -33.03 -9.54 -42.02
N THR A 99 -33.51 -8.39 -42.46
CA THR A 99 -33.94 -8.19 -43.84
C THR A 99 -32.74 -7.69 -44.64
N ILE A 100 -32.39 -8.41 -45.69
CA ILE A 100 -31.21 -8.15 -46.50
C ILE A 100 -31.61 -7.89 -47.94
N LYS A 101 -30.84 -7.03 -48.61
CA LYS A 101 -30.95 -6.74 -50.03
C LYS A 101 -29.62 -6.99 -50.71
N TYR A 102 -29.63 -7.94 -51.64
CA TYR A 102 -28.53 -8.24 -52.52
C TYR A 102 -28.65 -7.41 -53.81
N LYS A 103 -27.55 -6.83 -54.25
CA LYS A 103 -27.43 -6.10 -55.52
C LYS A 103 -26.34 -6.74 -56.38
N HIS A 104 -26.69 -7.07 -57.62
CA HIS A 104 -25.74 -7.47 -58.66
C HIS A 104 -26.07 -6.69 -59.93
N SER A 105 -25.21 -5.75 -60.31
CA SER A 105 -25.49 -4.82 -61.41
C SER A 105 -26.83 -4.07 -61.20
N ASN A 106 -27.78 -4.19 -62.13
CA ASN A 106 -29.12 -3.60 -62.06
C ASN A 106 -30.17 -4.52 -61.40
N TRP A 107 -29.77 -5.70 -60.92
CA TRP A 107 -30.70 -6.68 -60.35
C TRP A 107 -30.62 -6.68 -58.83
N TYR A 108 -31.77 -6.94 -58.21
CA TYR A 108 -31.94 -6.94 -56.77
C TYR A 108 -32.66 -8.21 -56.32
N ALA A 109 -32.24 -8.76 -55.19
CA ALA A 109 -32.95 -9.80 -54.47
C ALA A 109 -33.06 -9.41 -53.00
N SER A 110 -34.13 -9.84 -52.35
CA SER A 110 -34.34 -9.64 -50.92
C SER A 110 -34.44 -10.99 -50.22
N GLY A 111 -33.90 -11.07 -49.01
CA GLY A 111 -33.98 -12.27 -48.16
C GLY A 111 -34.20 -11.89 -46.70
N ASN A 112 -34.74 -12.83 -45.92
CA ASN A 112 -34.84 -12.71 -44.47
C ASN A 112 -34.05 -13.84 -43.83
N LEU A 113 -33.10 -13.48 -42.97
CA LEU A 113 -32.26 -14.42 -42.24
C LEU A 113 -32.46 -14.25 -40.74
N TRP A 114 -32.36 -15.30 -39.95
CA TRP A 114 -32.30 -15.23 -38.49
C TRP A 114 -30.91 -15.65 -38.00
N LEU A 115 -30.44 -15.07 -36.90
CA LEU A 115 -29.20 -15.43 -36.21
C LEU A 115 -29.43 -15.37 -34.70
N VAL A 116 -28.82 -16.28 -33.94
CA VAL A 116 -28.60 -16.08 -32.50
C VAL A 116 -27.19 -15.53 -32.32
N ALA A 117 -27.11 -14.22 -32.15
CA ALA A 117 -25.84 -13.52 -32.06
C ALA A 117 -25.24 -13.69 -30.65
N SER A 118 -23.95 -14.03 -30.58
CA SER A 118 -23.21 -14.13 -29.32
C SER A 118 -22.40 -12.86 -29.04
N GLU A 119 -22.17 -12.60 -27.76
CA GLU A 119 -21.38 -11.47 -27.29
C GLU A 119 -19.97 -11.46 -27.91
N GLY A 120 -19.56 -10.30 -28.47
CA GLY A 120 -18.23 -10.08 -29.04
C GLY A 120 -17.95 -10.75 -30.40
N LYS A 121 -18.91 -11.52 -30.94
CA LYS A 121 -18.73 -12.26 -32.19
C LYS A 121 -18.98 -11.42 -33.45
N SER A 122 -18.37 -11.84 -34.55
CA SER A 122 -18.56 -11.23 -35.86
C SER A 122 -19.10 -12.24 -36.86
N TYR A 123 -20.09 -11.83 -37.66
CA TYR A 123 -20.79 -12.68 -38.60
C TYR A 123 -20.82 -12.04 -39.99
N THR A 124 -20.62 -12.84 -41.03
CA THR A 124 -20.62 -12.37 -42.41
C THR A 124 -21.76 -13.02 -43.19
N ILE A 125 -22.62 -12.20 -43.80
CA ILE A 125 -23.65 -12.66 -44.72
C ILE A 125 -22.99 -12.89 -46.07
N LYS A 126 -23.10 -14.11 -46.58
CA LYS A 126 -22.51 -14.58 -47.83
C LYS A 126 -23.58 -14.78 -48.90
N SER A 127 -23.14 -14.76 -50.16
CA SER A 127 -24.00 -15.11 -51.29
C SER A 127 -23.32 -15.95 -52.36
N VAL A 128 -24.11 -16.79 -53.03
CA VAL A 128 -23.71 -17.41 -54.30
C VAL A 128 -24.88 -17.42 -55.27
N ILE A 129 -24.61 -17.07 -56.54
CA ILE A 129 -25.58 -17.19 -57.62
C ILE A 129 -25.53 -18.62 -58.17
N LYS A 130 -26.68 -19.28 -58.25
CA LYS A 130 -26.84 -20.59 -58.91
C LYS A 130 -28.00 -20.50 -59.92
N GLY A 131 -27.66 -20.28 -61.19
CA GLY A 131 -28.65 -20.03 -62.25
C GLY A 131 -29.41 -18.73 -62.02
N TYR A 132 -30.75 -18.82 -61.94
CA TYR A 132 -31.63 -17.69 -61.63
C TYR A 132 -31.87 -17.48 -60.13
N ASN A 133 -31.25 -18.29 -59.28
CA ASN A 133 -31.41 -18.23 -57.82
C ASN A 133 -30.18 -17.63 -57.16
N ILE A 134 -30.40 -16.99 -56.02
CA ILE A 134 -29.36 -16.59 -55.08
C ILE A 134 -29.53 -17.39 -53.79
N LEU A 135 -28.44 -17.97 -53.31
CA LEU A 135 -28.37 -18.55 -51.98
C LEU A 135 -27.71 -17.54 -51.05
N LEU A 136 -28.33 -17.34 -49.89
CA LEU A 136 -27.89 -16.41 -48.84
C LEU A 136 -27.76 -17.22 -47.55
N TRP A 137 -26.65 -17.04 -46.84
CA TRP A 137 -26.41 -17.65 -45.53
C TRP A 137 -25.50 -16.74 -44.70
N MET A 138 -25.36 -17.02 -43.41
CA MET A 138 -24.42 -16.34 -42.54
C MET A 138 -23.33 -17.31 -42.08
N GLU A 139 -22.13 -16.78 -41.92
CA GLU A 139 -20.98 -17.50 -41.36
C GLU A 139 -20.47 -16.76 -40.13
N ASP A 140 -20.02 -17.49 -39.11
CA ASP A 140 -19.14 -16.93 -38.08
C ASP A 140 -17.82 -16.54 -38.76
N SER A 141 -17.39 -15.29 -38.56
CA SER A 141 -16.25 -14.73 -39.28
C SER A 141 -14.90 -15.28 -38.81
N GLU A 142 -14.85 -15.87 -37.62
CA GLU A 142 -13.65 -16.52 -37.07
C GLU A 142 -13.56 -17.98 -37.51
N THR A 143 -14.66 -18.72 -37.44
CA THR A 143 -14.65 -20.17 -37.72
C THR A 143 -15.00 -20.52 -39.17
N GLY A 144 -15.72 -19.65 -39.87
CA GLY A 144 -16.28 -19.91 -41.21
C GLY A 144 -17.47 -20.86 -41.20
N GLU A 145 -17.97 -21.25 -40.03
CA GLU A 145 -19.11 -22.16 -39.92
C GLU A 145 -20.41 -21.43 -40.23
N ALA A 146 -21.31 -22.12 -40.95
CA ALA A 146 -22.63 -21.59 -41.25
C ALA A 146 -23.45 -21.49 -39.96
N VAL A 147 -24.02 -20.30 -39.71
CA VAL A 147 -24.81 -20.00 -38.52
C VAL A 147 -26.11 -19.31 -38.89
N GLY A 148 -27.14 -19.51 -38.07
CA GLY A 148 -28.47 -19.00 -38.36
C GLY A 148 -29.12 -19.70 -39.55
N GLY A 149 -30.20 -19.11 -40.06
CA GLY A 149 -31.00 -19.73 -41.12
C GLY A 149 -31.95 -18.74 -41.79
N ILE A 150 -32.87 -19.26 -42.60
CA ILE A 150 -33.91 -18.47 -43.26
C ILE A 150 -35.03 -18.23 -42.26
N THR A 151 -35.49 -16.99 -42.11
CA THR A 151 -36.63 -16.69 -41.21
C THR A 151 -37.86 -17.53 -41.59
N GLY A 152 -38.40 -18.28 -40.63
CA GLY A 152 -39.51 -19.22 -40.77
C GLY A 152 -39.10 -20.68 -40.97
N SER A 153 -37.80 -21.02 -40.94
CA SER A 153 -37.32 -22.39 -41.09
C SER A 153 -37.57 -23.24 -39.83
N GLU A 154 -37.65 -24.57 -39.97
CA GLU A 154 -37.91 -25.49 -38.86
C GLU A 154 -36.83 -25.45 -37.75
N ASP A 155 -35.61 -25.07 -38.12
CA ASP A 155 -34.45 -24.91 -37.24
C ASP A 155 -34.39 -23.53 -36.57
N GLU A 156 -35.34 -22.62 -36.83
CA GLU A 156 -35.39 -21.31 -36.17
C GLU A 156 -35.78 -21.45 -34.68
N PRO A 157 -34.89 -21.10 -33.73
CA PRO A 157 -35.16 -21.27 -32.31
C PRO A 157 -36.26 -20.31 -31.83
N GLY A 158 -37.17 -20.79 -30.98
CA GLY A 158 -38.17 -19.95 -30.32
C GLY A 158 -37.53 -18.98 -29.32
N LYS A 159 -38.03 -17.73 -29.24
CA LYS A 159 -37.47 -16.68 -28.36
C LYS A 159 -37.43 -17.09 -26.88
N GLU A 160 -38.47 -17.79 -26.42
CA GLU A 160 -38.62 -18.23 -25.02
C GLU A 160 -37.61 -19.32 -24.60
N GLY A 161 -37.04 -20.08 -25.54
CA GLY A 161 -36.02 -21.09 -25.22
C GLY A 161 -34.69 -20.45 -24.86
N ILE A 162 -34.28 -19.46 -25.66
CA ILE A 162 -33.02 -18.74 -25.53
C ILE A 162 -32.99 -17.89 -24.26
N GLU A 163 -34.07 -17.14 -23.99
CA GLU A 163 -34.16 -16.30 -22.80
C GLU A 163 -34.11 -17.11 -21.51
N ARG A 164 -34.71 -18.31 -21.48
CA ARG A 164 -34.64 -19.21 -20.32
C ARG A 164 -33.25 -19.77 -20.09
N GLU A 165 -32.54 -20.14 -21.15
CA GLU A 165 -31.18 -20.68 -21.05
C GLU A 165 -30.21 -19.61 -20.51
N GLN A 166 -30.31 -18.39 -21.03
CA GLN A 166 -29.54 -17.23 -20.53
C GLN A 166 -29.85 -16.92 -19.06
N GLU A 167 -31.13 -16.98 -18.66
CA GLU A 167 -31.52 -16.76 -17.28
C GLU A 167 -30.97 -17.83 -16.33
N VAL A 168 -30.98 -19.10 -16.75
CA VAL A 168 -30.42 -20.21 -15.94
C VAL A 168 -28.92 -20.04 -15.75
N GLU A 169 -28.18 -19.68 -16.80
CA GLU A 169 -26.73 -19.44 -16.71
C GLU A 169 -26.41 -18.26 -15.76
N ARG A 170 -27.22 -17.19 -15.83
CA ARG A 170 -27.10 -16.05 -14.91
C ARG A 170 -27.34 -16.47 -13.47
N LEU A 171 -28.43 -17.19 -13.19
CA LEU A 171 -28.77 -17.63 -11.84
C LEU A 171 -27.74 -18.60 -11.25
N GLN A 172 -27.13 -19.46 -12.08
CA GLN A 172 -26.05 -20.34 -11.65
C GLN A 172 -24.81 -19.54 -11.23
N SER A 173 -24.46 -18.52 -12.03
CA SER A 173 -23.34 -17.62 -11.73
C SER A 173 -23.58 -16.83 -10.44
N GLU A 174 -24.79 -16.31 -10.23
CA GLU A 174 -25.17 -15.60 -9.00
C GLU A 174 -25.13 -16.52 -7.77
N LYS A 175 -25.61 -17.75 -7.90
CA LYS A 175 -25.55 -18.74 -6.81
C LYS A 175 -24.11 -19.02 -6.39
N GLN A 176 -23.20 -19.19 -7.35
CA GLN A 176 -21.79 -19.40 -7.06
C GLN A 176 -21.19 -18.21 -6.31
N GLN A 177 -21.46 -16.99 -6.75
CA GLN A 177 -20.99 -15.78 -6.08
C GLN A 177 -21.51 -15.67 -4.64
N LEU A 178 -22.76 -16.07 -4.40
CA LEU A 178 -23.35 -16.06 -3.07
C LEU A 178 -22.70 -17.08 -2.13
N GLU A 179 -22.36 -18.27 -2.63
CA GLU A 179 -21.64 -19.29 -1.86
C GLU A 179 -20.23 -18.81 -1.48
N GLU A 180 -19.51 -18.19 -2.42
CA GLU A 180 -18.22 -17.56 -2.16
C GLU A 180 -18.32 -16.40 -1.17
N GLN A 181 -19.39 -15.60 -1.24
CA GLN A 181 -19.63 -14.53 -0.27
C GLN A 181 -19.84 -15.09 1.14
N LYS A 182 -20.67 -16.12 1.31
CA LYS A 182 -20.90 -16.76 2.61
C LYS A 182 -19.61 -17.34 3.20
N SER A 183 -18.78 -17.96 2.36
CA SER A 183 -17.47 -18.46 2.80
C SER A 183 -16.57 -17.32 3.30
N ARG A 184 -16.53 -16.19 2.59
CA ARG A 184 -15.79 -14.98 3.01
C ARG A 184 -16.31 -14.40 4.33
N GLU A 185 -17.63 -14.35 4.53
CA GLU A 185 -18.23 -13.86 5.77
C GLU A 185 -17.84 -14.72 6.99
N ALA A 186 -17.80 -16.05 6.82
CA ALA A 186 -17.35 -16.95 7.88
C ALA A 186 -15.86 -16.74 8.24
N ASP A 187 -15.00 -16.54 7.25
CA ASP A 187 -13.58 -16.24 7.46
C ASP A 187 -13.38 -14.88 8.16
N ILE A 188 -14.14 -13.85 7.76
CA ILE A 188 -14.14 -12.53 8.42
C ILE A 188 -14.55 -12.67 9.88
N TYR A 189 -15.59 -13.44 10.18
CA TYR A 189 -16.03 -13.67 11.55
C TYR A 189 -14.93 -14.32 12.41
N SER A 190 -14.28 -15.37 11.89
CA SER A 190 -13.17 -16.04 12.60
C SER A 190 -11.99 -15.09 12.85
N LYS A 191 -11.62 -14.29 11.85
CA LYS A 191 -10.55 -13.28 11.97
C LYS A 191 -10.90 -12.19 12.97
N SER A 192 -12.14 -11.71 12.97
CA SER A 192 -12.63 -10.71 13.92
C SER A 192 -12.51 -11.20 15.36
N TYR A 193 -12.91 -12.45 15.62
CA TYR A 193 -12.74 -13.07 16.93
C TYR A 193 -11.26 -13.16 17.35
N ALA A 194 -10.38 -13.59 16.43
CA ALA A 194 -8.95 -13.67 16.69
C ALA A 194 -8.29 -12.30 16.97
N ILE A 195 -8.77 -11.24 16.33
CA ILE A 195 -8.33 -9.86 16.59
C ILE A 195 -8.73 -9.45 18.01
N ASN A 196 -9.99 -9.66 18.40
CA ASN A 196 -10.45 -9.29 19.75
C ASN A 196 -9.64 -9.98 20.86
N VAL A 197 -9.33 -11.28 20.70
CA VAL A 197 -8.46 -12.02 21.64
C VAL A 197 -7.05 -11.41 21.70
N LYS A 198 -6.49 -10.98 20.57
CA LYS A 198 -5.18 -10.33 20.53
C LYS A 198 -5.21 -8.95 21.19
N ASP A 199 -6.26 -8.18 20.97
CA ASP A 199 -6.42 -6.84 21.56
C ASP A 199 -6.51 -6.93 23.09
N GLN A 200 -7.24 -7.91 23.61
CA GLN A 200 -7.29 -8.16 25.05
C GLN A 200 -5.90 -8.49 25.62
N ARG A 201 -5.17 -9.42 24.98
CA ARG A 201 -3.81 -9.80 25.42
C ARG A 201 -2.82 -8.65 25.32
N LEU A 202 -2.97 -7.78 24.33
CA LEU A 202 -2.15 -6.58 24.20
C LEU A 202 -2.42 -5.62 25.36
N SER A 203 -3.69 -5.40 25.69
CA SER A 203 -4.08 -4.57 26.85
C SER A 203 -3.50 -5.11 28.17
N GLU A 204 -3.55 -6.42 28.39
CA GLU A 204 -2.96 -7.06 29.58
C GLU A 204 -1.43 -6.88 29.61
N SER A 205 -0.76 -6.98 28.47
CA SER A 205 0.68 -6.76 28.36
C SER A 205 1.06 -5.28 28.59
N GLU A 206 0.26 -4.34 28.11
CA GLU A 206 0.48 -2.91 28.34
C GLU A 206 0.36 -2.54 29.83
N GLU A 207 -0.61 -3.13 30.53
CA GLU A 207 -0.76 -2.96 31.98
C GLU A 207 0.46 -3.50 32.73
N MET A 208 0.92 -4.70 32.39
CA MET A 208 2.11 -5.30 33.00
C MET A 208 3.36 -4.44 32.77
N LEU A 209 3.52 -3.86 31.58
CA LEU A 209 4.63 -2.96 31.29
C LEU A 209 4.60 -1.69 32.13
N ARG A 210 3.41 -1.10 32.36
CA ARG A 210 3.26 0.07 33.23
C ARG A 210 3.63 -0.24 34.68
N THR A 211 3.23 -1.41 35.18
CA THR A 211 3.62 -1.86 36.53
C THR A 211 5.13 -2.02 36.63
N LEU A 212 5.76 -2.67 35.65
CA LEU A 212 7.20 -2.89 35.64
C LEU A 212 8.00 -1.58 35.56
N GLU A 213 7.51 -0.61 34.78
CA GLU A 213 8.11 0.72 34.70
C GLU A 213 8.03 1.47 36.04
N SER A 214 6.89 1.39 36.74
CA SER A 214 6.74 1.93 38.10
C SER A 214 7.71 1.28 39.09
N ASP A 215 7.80 -0.05 39.09
CA ASP A 215 8.68 -0.80 39.99
C ASP A 215 10.16 -0.46 39.74
N PHE A 216 10.55 -0.32 38.46
CA PHE A 216 11.91 0.08 38.08
C PHE A 216 12.28 1.48 38.61
N GLU A 217 11.37 2.46 38.49
CA GLU A 217 11.61 3.80 39.04
C GLU A 217 11.64 3.82 40.58
N GLN A 218 10.89 2.95 41.25
CA GLN A 218 11.00 2.78 42.71
C GLN A 218 12.35 2.17 43.11
N GLU A 219 12.80 1.13 42.42
CA GLU A 219 14.10 0.50 42.68
C GLU A 219 15.26 1.48 42.48
N LYS A 220 15.18 2.31 41.44
CA LYS A 220 16.16 3.38 41.17
C LYS A 220 16.23 4.39 42.31
N LYS A 221 15.08 4.83 42.83
CA LYS A 221 15.03 5.73 44.01
C LYS A 221 15.61 5.05 45.26
N ALA A 222 15.28 3.77 45.48
CA ALA A 222 15.83 3.01 46.61
C ALA A 222 17.36 2.87 46.51
N LYS A 223 17.88 2.62 45.31
CA LYS A 223 19.33 2.57 45.04
C LYS A 223 20.02 3.90 45.36
N ASP A 224 19.46 5.02 44.93
CA ASP A 224 20.03 6.34 45.21
C ASP A 224 20.00 6.69 46.71
N ALA A 225 18.93 6.29 47.41
CA ALA A 225 18.84 6.42 48.86
C ALA A 225 19.91 5.58 49.58
N LEU A 226 20.07 4.31 49.21
CA LEU A 226 21.10 3.42 49.77
C LEU A 226 22.52 3.93 49.50
N LYS A 227 22.78 4.49 48.31
CA LYS A 227 24.07 5.10 47.98
C LYS A 227 24.38 6.29 48.90
N THR A 228 23.38 7.11 49.20
CA THR A 228 23.52 8.26 50.10
C THR A 228 23.74 7.82 51.55
N GLU A 229 23.02 6.78 52.00
CA GLU A 229 23.22 6.19 53.33
C GLU A 229 24.63 5.60 53.48
N LEU A 230 25.11 4.90 52.45
CA LEU A 230 26.45 4.32 52.43
C LEU A 230 27.53 5.40 52.58
N ALA A 231 27.45 6.48 51.80
CA ALA A 231 28.39 7.60 51.90
C ALA A 231 28.36 8.27 53.28
N SER A 232 27.18 8.42 53.88
CA SER A 232 27.03 8.93 55.25
C SER A 232 27.71 8.01 56.28
N LYS A 233 27.52 6.69 56.16
CA LYS A 233 28.18 5.71 57.04
C LYS A 233 29.69 5.70 56.86
N GLU A 234 30.20 5.80 55.63
CA GLU A 234 31.64 5.93 55.37
C GLU A 234 32.26 7.17 56.04
N ALA A 235 31.56 8.30 56.01
CA ALA A 235 31.97 9.51 56.70
C ALA A 235 31.99 9.32 58.23
N MET A 236 30.96 8.67 58.80
CA MET A 236 30.90 8.37 60.23
C MET A 236 32.02 7.42 60.68
N VAL A 237 32.32 6.40 59.88
CA VAL A 237 33.44 5.48 60.14
C VAL A 237 34.77 6.25 60.15
N THR A 238 34.99 7.15 59.19
CA THR A 238 36.20 7.98 59.13
C THR A 238 36.33 8.86 60.39
N GLN A 239 35.24 9.48 60.82
CA GLN A 239 35.21 10.29 62.05
C GLN A 239 35.51 9.45 63.31
N LEU A 240 34.96 8.24 63.40
CA LEU A 240 35.24 7.34 64.51
C LEU A 240 36.71 6.90 64.52
N GLN A 241 37.30 6.61 63.36
CA GLN A 241 38.72 6.25 63.24
C GLN A 241 39.65 7.39 63.70
N GLU A 242 39.33 8.64 63.38
CA GLU A 242 40.09 9.80 63.85
C GLU A 242 40.02 9.92 65.38
N ARG A 243 38.82 9.84 65.95
CA ARG A 243 38.64 9.87 67.41
C ARG A 243 39.36 8.74 68.14
N VAL A 244 39.42 7.54 67.54
CA VAL A 244 40.17 6.42 68.10
C VAL A 244 41.66 6.76 68.16
N LYS A 245 42.25 7.31 67.08
CA LYS A 245 43.66 7.74 67.07
C LYS A 245 43.97 8.83 68.10
N ASP A 246 43.06 9.78 68.27
CA ASP A 246 43.19 10.82 69.29
C ASP A 246 43.18 10.23 70.71
N ILE A 247 42.26 9.30 70.98
CA ILE A 247 42.18 8.60 72.26
C ILE A 247 43.44 7.76 72.50
N GLU A 248 43.92 7.02 71.49
CA GLU A 248 45.17 6.25 71.57
C GLU A 248 46.37 7.14 71.93
N SER A 249 46.48 8.31 71.29
CA SER A 249 47.55 9.28 71.59
C SER A 249 47.45 9.82 73.02
N ASN A 250 46.24 10.11 73.50
CA ASN A 250 46.00 10.56 74.87
C ASN A 250 46.33 9.46 75.90
N ILE A 251 46.01 8.19 75.60
CA ILE A 251 46.36 7.06 76.46
C ILE A 251 47.88 6.95 76.59
N LEU A 252 48.62 7.01 75.47
CA LEU A 252 50.09 6.99 75.50
C LEU A 252 50.68 8.11 76.36
N HIS A 253 50.19 9.34 76.20
CA HIS A 253 50.62 10.47 77.03
C HIS A 253 50.35 10.23 78.53
N LEU A 254 49.16 9.72 78.88
CA LEU A 254 48.81 9.43 80.27
C LEU A 254 49.64 8.28 80.86
N GLU A 255 49.96 7.26 80.06
CA GLU A 255 50.85 6.16 80.45
C GLU A 255 52.26 6.69 80.76
N GLU A 256 52.79 7.61 79.95
CA GLU A 256 54.06 8.29 80.19
C GLU A 256 54.04 9.12 81.49
N GLU A 257 52.96 9.86 81.75
CA GLU A 257 52.82 10.62 82.99
C GLU A 257 52.75 9.72 84.24
N VAL A 258 52.02 8.61 84.16
CA VAL A 258 51.95 7.63 85.26
C VAL A 258 53.33 7.06 85.55
N ALA A 259 54.10 6.68 84.52
CA ALA A 259 55.47 6.19 84.69
C ALA A 259 56.36 7.23 85.39
N ARG A 260 56.29 8.50 84.97
CA ARG A 260 57.02 9.61 85.61
C ARG A 260 56.65 9.76 87.08
N TYR A 261 55.36 9.76 87.42
CA TYR A 261 54.92 9.88 88.81
C TYR A 261 55.28 8.66 89.66
N GLN A 262 55.31 7.45 89.09
CA GLN A 262 55.81 6.26 89.77
C GLN A 262 57.30 6.40 90.12
N ASP A 263 58.12 6.89 89.19
CA ASP A 263 59.55 7.15 89.42
C ASP A 263 59.78 8.23 90.49
N GLU A 264 59.03 9.33 90.44
CA GLU A 264 59.07 10.38 91.46
C GLU A 264 58.68 9.86 92.84
N THR A 265 57.62 9.05 92.92
CA THR A 265 57.15 8.44 94.16
C THR A 265 58.24 7.54 94.76
N LYS A 266 58.84 6.67 93.94
CA LYS A 266 59.96 5.82 94.37
C LYS A 266 61.15 6.64 94.87
N GLY A 267 61.51 7.71 94.17
CA GLY A 267 62.58 8.60 94.60
C GLY A 267 62.28 9.33 95.92
N LEU A 268 61.03 9.68 96.19
CA LEU A 268 60.60 10.25 97.47
C LEU A 268 60.62 9.21 98.59
N GLU A 269 60.20 7.97 98.33
CA GLU A 269 60.30 6.86 99.27
C GLU A 269 61.75 6.58 99.68
N ASP A 270 62.68 6.55 98.72
CA ASP A 270 64.11 6.37 98.96
C ASP A 270 64.68 7.49 99.85
N LYS A 271 64.33 8.76 99.57
CA LYS A 271 64.73 9.90 100.41
C LYS A 271 64.17 9.80 101.83
N LEU A 272 62.93 9.36 101.98
CA LEU A 272 62.29 9.20 103.29
C LEU A 272 62.96 8.09 104.11
N LEU A 273 63.36 6.99 103.47
CA LEU A 273 64.16 5.92 104.11
C LEU A 273 65.52 6.44 104.58
N ALA A 274 66.22 7.22 103.75
CA ALA A 274 67.50 7.82 104.12
C ALA A 274 67.37 8.76 105.33
N LEU A 275 66.42 9.70 105.29
CA LEU A 275 66.14 10.62 106.40
C LEU A 275 65.77 9.89 107.70
N LYS A 276 65.01 8.79 107.60
CA LYS A 276 64.68 7.96 108.76
C LYS A 276 65.93 7.32 109.37
N GLY A 277 66.89 6.90 108.54
CA GLY A 277 68.19 6.40 108.98
C GLY A 277 69.05 7.48 109.66
N GLU A 278 69.09 8.68 109.07
CA GLU A 278 69.78 9.85 109.65
C GLU A 278 69.18 10.22 111.01
N LYS A 279 67.84 10.27 111.12
CA LYS A 279 67.14 10.52 112.38
C LYS A 279 67.53 9.53 113.47
N VAL A 280 67.52 8.22 113.18
CA VAL A 280 67.93 7.19 114.14
C VAL A 280 69.37 7.37 114.60
N THR A 281 70.25 7.85 113.70
CA THR A 281 71.65 8.13 114.03
C THR A 281 71.77 9.35 114.94
N ALA A 282 71.09 10.45 114.62
CA ALA A 282 71.05 11.65 115.45
C ALA A 282 70.44 11.38 116.84
N GLU A 283 69.36 10.60 116.93
CA GLU A 283 68.76 10.18 118.21
C GLU A 283 69.76 9.40 119.07
N ARG A 284 70.58 8.53 118.46
CA ARG A 284 71.67 7.81 119.15
C ARG A 284 72.75 8.76 119.67
N GLU A 285 73.21 9.70 118.85
CA GLU A 285 74.22 10.70 119.23
C GLU A 285 73.72 11.60 120.37
N ILE A 286 72.47 12.05 120.33
CA ILE A 286 71.84 12.81 121.42
C ILE A 286 71.82 11.97 122.71
N GLY A 287 71.44 10.69 122.63
CA GLY A 287 71.45 9.77 123.77
C GLY A 287 72.84 9.62 124.40
N GLN A 288 73.89 9.50 123.57
CA GLN A 288 75.28 9.44 124.02
C GLN A 288 75.71 10.75 124.70
N LEU A 289 75.48 11.90 124.06
CA LEU A 289 75.80 13.21 124.61
C LEU A 289 75.13 13.44 125.97
N LYS A 290 73.86 13.04 126.09
CA LYS A 290 73.10 13.17 127.34
C LYS A 290 73.70 12.33 128.47
N SER A 291 74.06 11.07 128.19
CA SER A 291 74.78 10.22 129.16
C SER A 291 76.11 10.85 129.57
N THR A 292 76.87 11.38 128.60
CA THR A 292 78.16 12.01 128.86
C THR A 292 78.04 13.26 129.75
N TYR A 293 76.94 14.02 129.59
CA TYR A 293 76.65 15.20 130.41
C TYR A 293 76.17 14.84 131.83
N GLU A 294 75.42 13.74 131.99
CA GLU A 294 74.98 13.26 133.31
C GLU A 294 76.13 12.72 134.18
N ASP A 295 77.26 12.34 133.57
CA ASP A 295 78.47 11.84 134.26
C ASP A 295 79.45 12.95 134.73
N LEU A 296 79.17 14.23 134.43
CA LEU A 296 79.99 15.43 134.77
C LEU A 296 79.50 16.13 136.05
#